data_AF-A0A0G0RR87-F1
#
_entry.id   AF-A0A0G0RR87-F1
#
_cell.length_a   1.000
_cell.length_b   1.000
_cell.length_c   1.000
_cell.angle_alpha   90.00
_cell.angle_beta   90.00
_cell.angle_gamma   90.00
#
_symmetry.space_group_name_H-M   'P 1'
#
loop_
_entity.id
_entity.type
_entity.pdbx_description
1 polymer ?
#
loop_
_entity_poly.entity_id
_entity_poly.type
_entity_poly.pdbx_seq_one_letter_code
_entity_poly.pdbx_strand_id
1 'polypeptide(L)' 'MKLLKTIRDNDFGLEEKSEKLQLREASRAIVINDKNELAILYVSKKDFYKIPGGGIETG' A
#
# COMPACT_ATOMS: atom_id res chain seq x y z
N MET A 1 -4.86 -7.70 -15.04
CA MET A 1 -5.00 -6.24 -14.80
C MET A 1 -4.07 -5.50 -15.75
N LYS A 2 -4.53 -4.42 -16.39
CA LYS A 2 -3.71 -3.57 -17.26
C LYS A 2 -3.22 -2.37 -16.44
N LEU A 3 -1.91 -2.15 -16.39
CA LEU A 3 -1.33 -0.93 -15.80
C LEU A 3 -1.80 0.27 -16.63
N LEU A 4 -2.42 1.26 -15.99
CA LEU A 4 -2.92 2.46 -16.67
C LEU A 4 -1.83 3.52 -16.79
N LYS A 5 -1.11 3.80 -15.68
CA LYS A 5 -0.01 4.77 -15.64
C LYS A 5 0.85 4.54 -14.38
N THR A 6 2.15 4.78 -14.50
CA THR A 6 3.04 4.98 -13.35
C THR A 6 3.44 6.45 -13.35
N ILE A 7 3.40 7.08 -12.18
CA ILE A 7 3.79 8.48 -11.98
C ILE A 7 5.02 8.47 -11.06
N ARG A 8 6.07 9.21 -11.43
CA ARG A 8 7.37 9.31 -10.74
C ARG A 8 7.78 10.77 -10.59
N ASP A 9 8.77 11.02 -9.73
CA ASP A 9 9.34 12.35 -9.49
C ASP A 9 9.90 12.99 -10.79
N ASN A 10 10.53 12.17 -11.64
CA ASN A 10 11.02 12.59 -12.95
C ASN A 10 9.91 13.09 -13.91
N ASP A 11 8.65 12.67 -13.73
CA ASP A 11 7.53 13.20 -14.53
C ASP A 11 7.26 14.69 -14.26
N PHE A 12 7.84 15.24 -13.19
CA PHE A 12 7.71 16.64 -12.77
C PHE A 12 9.07 17.37 -12.75
N GLY A 13 10.12 16.77 -13.31
CA GLY A 13 11.47 17.35 -13.30
C GLY A 13 12.13 17.39 -11.91
N LEU A 14 11.66 16.55 -10.98
CA LEU A 14 12.24 16.42 -9.65
C LEU A 14 13.32 15.33 -9.65
N GLU A 15 14.42 15.53 -8.91
CA GLU A 15 15.45 14.52 -8.75
C GLU A 15 14.92 13.29 -8.01
N GLU A 16 15.07 12.11 -8.60
CA GLU A 16 14.75 10.86 -7.93
C GLU A 16 15.70 10.63 -6.75
N LYS A 17 15.14 10.44 -5.56
CA LYS A 17 15.93 10.06 -4.40
C LYS A 17 16.55 8.67 -4.62
N SER A 18 17.88 8.64 -4.62
CA SER A 18 18.69 7.41 -4.57
C SER A 18 18.64 6.78 -3.16
N GLU A 19 17.45 6.38 -2.71
CA GLU A 19 17.32 5.55 -1.51
C GLU A 19 17.32 4.07 -1.90
N LYS A 20 18.15 3.27 -1.23
CA LYS A 20 18.12 1.81 -1.39
C LYS A 20 16.81 1.27 -0.83
N LEU A 21 15.87 0.97 -1.72
CA LEU A 21 14.61 0.35 -1.35
C LEU A 21 14.86 -1.09 -0.87
N GLN A 22 14.30 -1.44 0.28
CA GLN A 22 14.23 -2.82 0.74
C GLN A 22 12.94 -3.46 0.23
N LEU A 23 13.08 -4.54 -0.53
CA LEU A 23 11.94 -5.36 -0.92
C LEU A 23 11.46 -6.13 0.31
N ARG A 24 10.15 -6.07 0.58
CA ARG A 24 9.49 -6.86 1.62
C ARG A 24 8.21 -7.46 1.08
N GLU A 25 7.89 -8.66 1.53
CA GLU A 25 6.63 -9.31 1.18
C GLU A 25 5.54 -8.91 2.16
N ALA A 26 4.31 -8.83 1.65
CA ALA A 26 3.15 -8.44 2.43
C ALA A 26 1.90 -9.10 1.85
N SER A 27 0.98 -9.48 2.72
CA SER A 27 -0.35 -9.94 2.34
C SER A 27 -1.41 -8.96 2.83
N ARG A 28 -2.44 -8.75 2.02
CA ARG A 28 -3.58 -7.86 2.29
C ARG A 28 -4.86 -8.58 1.92
N ALA A 29 -5.90 -8.42 2.73
CA ALA A 29 -7.20 -9.06 2.53
C ALA A 29 -8.29 -8.02 2.26
N ILE A 30 -9.16 -8.32 1.30
CA ILE A 30 -10.42 -7.62 1.08
C ILE A 30 -11.48 -8.32 1.92
N VAL A 31 -11.99 -7.66 2.94
CA VAL A 31 -12.98 -8.22 3.87
C VAL A 31 -14.29 -7.45 3.70
N ILE A 32 -15.32 -8.15 3.23
CA ILE A 32 -16.64 -7.57 2.92
C ILE A 32 -17.68 -8.26 3.80
N ASN A 33 -18.63 -7.49 4.35
CA ASN A 33 -19.74 -8.05 5.13
C ASN A 33 -21.00 -8.29 4.26
N ASP A 34 -22.06 -8.80 4.88
CA ASP A 34 -23.37 -9.06 4.25
C ASP A 34 -24.08 -7.80 3.73
N LYS A 35 -23.70 -6.62 4.24
CA LYS A 35 -24.17 -5.31 3.78
C LYS A 35 -23.32 -4.73 2.65
N ASN A 36 -22.37 -5.49 2.12
CA ASN A 36 -21.43 -5.05 1.07
C ASN A 36 -20.52 -3.88 1.50
N GLU A 37 -20.21 -3.78 2.79
CA GLU A 37 -19.27 -2.80 3.35
C GLU A 37 -17.87 -3.40 3.45
N LEU A 38 -16.85 -2.58 3.19
CA LEU A 38 -15.43 -2.98 3.22
C LEU A 38 -14.78 -2.62 4.56
N ALA A 39 -14.11 -3.59 5.20
CA ALA A 39 -13.29 -3.31 6.37
C ALA A 39 -12.02 -2.54 6.01
N ILE A 40 -11.76 -1.43 6.72
CA ILE A 40 -10.58 -0.58 6.56
C ILE A 40 -9.92 -0.36 7.93
N LEU A 41 -8.59 -0.44 8.00
CA LEU A 41 -7.82 -0.17 9.20
C LEU A 41 -7.46 1.32 9.29
N TYR A 42 -7.79 1.96 10.41
CA TYR A 42 -7.29 3.29 10.74
C TYR A 42 -5.96 3.18 11.50
N VAL A 43 -4.87 3.68 10.90
CA VAL A 43 -3.53 3.72 11.50
C VAL A 43 -3.38 5.01 12.30
N SER A 44 -3.95 5.04 13.49
CA SER A 44 -4.06 6.24 14.34
C SER A 44 -2.74 6.98 14.57
N LYS A 45 -1.61 6.26 14.72
CA LYS A 45 -0.29 6.88 14.92
C LYS A 45 0.20 7.74 13.76
N LYS A 46 -0.35 7.53 12.56
CA LYS A 46 0.09 8.18 11.32
C LYS A 46 -1.06 8.83 10.54
N ASP A 47 -2.26 8.86 11.14
CA ASP A 47 -3.47 9.47 10.60
C ASP A 47 -3.78 9.09 9.14
N PHE A 48 -3.85 7.78 8.85
CA PHE A 48 -4.24 7.29 7.53
C PHE A 48 -4.98 5.95 7.58
N TYR A 49 -5.68 5.63 6.50
CA TYR A 49 -6.46 4.41 6.34
C TYR A 49 -5.79 3.42 5.37
N LYS A 50 -5.88 2.12 5.65
CA LYS A 50 -5.33 1.06 4.78
C LYS A 50 -6.13 -0.24 4.83
N ILE A 51 -5.96 -1.08 3.80
CA ILE A 51 -6.57 -2.41 3.73
C ILE A 51 -5.97 -3.34 4.83
N PRO A 52 -6.80 -4.19 5.47
CA PRO A 52 -6.34 -5.20 6.43
C PRO A 52 -5.18 -6.07 5.90
N GLY A 53 -4.24 -6.41 6.79
CA GLY A 53 -3.07 -7.25 6.48
C GLY A 53 -1.76 -6.74 7.07
N GLY A 54 -0.64 -7.33 6.65
CA GLY A 54 0.67 -7.12 7.29
C GLY A 54 1.86 -7.50 6.41
N GLY A 55 3.07 -7.24 6.92
CA GLY A 55 4.27 -7.88 6.39
C GLY A 55 4.24 -9.38 6.66
N ILE A 56 4.91 -10.15 5.81
CA ILE A 56 5.12 -11.58 6.05
C ILE A 56 6.46 -11.71 6.78
N GLU A 57 6.43 -12.33 7.95
CA GLU A 57 7.64 -12.65 8.73
C GLU A 57 8.09 -14.08 8.43
N THR A 58 9.39 -14.33 8.54
CA THR A 58 9.93 -15.70 8.42
C THR A 58 9.41 -16.56 9.58
N GLY A 59 8.87 -17.73 9.25
CA GLY A 59 8.33 -18.71 10.22
C GLY A 59 9.39 -19.47 10.99
#